data_AF-A0A831LJ90-F1
#
_entry.id   AF-A0A831LJ90-F1
#
_cell.length_a   1.000
_cell.length_b   1.000
_cell.length_c   1.000
_cell.angle_alpha   90.00
_cell.angle_beta   90.00
_cell.angle_gamma   90.00
#
_symmetry.space_group_name_H-M   'P 1'
#
loop_
_entity.id
_entity.type
_entity.pdbx_description
1 polymer ?
#
loop_
_entity_poly.entity_id
_entity_poly.type
_entity_poly.pdbx_seq_one_letter_code
_entity_poly.pdbx_strand_id
1 'polypeptide(L)'
;MLNKLIANILPYMPKKLVWVFSRRYIAGETIEEGLLASKLLNQQNIEVTVDLLGEFIETLDEAVANKEHYLKIVEQFTLEQVKGNFSLKPTMFGLLIDKDACYRY
;
A
#
# COMPACT_ATOMS: atom_id res chain seq x y z
N MET A 1 14.34 25.01 8.12
CA MET A 1 13.32 25.47 9.09
C MET A 1 11.90 25.33 8.53
N LEU A 2 11.64 25.80 7.30
CA LEU A 2 10.34 25.68 6.63
C LEU A 2 9.81 24.24 6.49
N ASN A 3 10.64 23.29 6.02
CA ASN A 3 10.20 21.88 5.86
C ASN A 3 9.73 21.23 7.17
N LYS A 4 10.40 21.54 8.31
CA LYS A 4 9.97 21.07 9.63
C LYS A 4 8.63 21.66 10.05
N LEU A 5 8.41 22.94 9.74
CA LEU A 5 7.12 23.59 10.01
C LEU A 5 5.99 22.92 9.21
N ILE A 6 6.21 22.68 7.92
CA ILE A 6 5.23 21.99 7.04
C ILE A 6 4.94 20.58 7.58
N ALA A 7 5.97 19.80 7.90
CA ALA A 7 5.80 18.44 8.43
C ALA A 7 5.01 18.42 9.75
N ASN A 8 5.24 19.39 10.64
CA ASN A 8 4.53 19.48 11.92
C ASN A 8 3.06 19.88 11.78
N ILE A 9 2.69 20.58 10.69
CA ILE A 9 1.31 21.02 10.43
C ILE A 9 0.52 19.94 9.68
N LEU A 10 1.21 19.07 8.92
CA LEU A 10 0.60 18.05 8.06
C LEU A 10 -0.49 17.19 8.75
N PRO A 11 -0.32 16.71 10.02
CA PRO A 11 -1.36 15.92 10.70
C PRO A 11 -2.67 16.67 10.93
N TYR A 12 -2.64 17.99 10.96
CA TYR A 12 -3.80 18.85 11.19
C TYR A 12 -4.44 19.33 9.88
N MET A 13 -3.83 19.06 8.73
CA MET A 13 -4.38 19.45 7.43
C MET A 13 -5.57 18.58 7.06
N PRO A 14 -6.59 19.13 6.37
CA PRO A 14 -7.70 18.33 5.87
C PRO A 14 -7.20 17.23 4.92
N LYS A 15 -7.65 15.98 5.11
CA LYS A 15 -7.26 14.83 4.27
C LYS A 15 -7.42 15.11 2.77
N LYS A 16 -8.50 15.79 2.37
CA LYS A 16 -8.74 16.20 0.97
C LYS A 16 -7.64 17.08 0.40
N LEU A 17 -7.08 17.98 1.22
CA LEU A 17 -5.98 18.85 0.79
C LEU A 17 -4.70 18.05 0.61
N VAL A 18 -4.40 17.14 1.55
CA VAL A 18 -3.24 16.22 1.45
C VAL A 18 -3.38 15.31 0.22
N TRP A 19 -4.59 14.85 -0.09
CA TRP A 19 -4.88 14.03 -1.28
C TRP A 19 -4.51 14.73 -2.58
N VAL A 20 -4.80 16.04 -2.73
CA VAL A 20 -4.48 16.81 -3.95
C VAL A 20 -2.99 16.73 -4.30
N PHE A 21 -2.11 16.70 -3.29
CA PHE A 21 -0.67 16.60 -3.50
C PHE A 21 -0.18 15.16 -3.61
N SER A 22 -0.75 14.23 -2.84
CA SER A 22 -0.29 12.84 -2.77
C SER A 22 -0.78 11.97 -3.93
N ARG A 23 -1.91 12.30 -4.56
CA ARG A 23 -2.51 11.53 -5.67
C ARG A 23 -1.63 11.37 -6.92
N ARG A 24 -0.54 12.15 -7.03
CA ARG A 24 0.47 11.96 -8.10
C ARG A 24 1.34 10.72 -7.85
N TYR A 25 1.46 10.31 -6.59
CA TYR A 25 2.34 9.24 -6.12
C TYR A 25 1.58 8.02 -5.60
N ILE A 26 0.26 8.14 -5.40
CA ILE A 26 -0.62 7.09 -4.89
C ILE A 26 -1.62 6.74 -6.01
N ALA A 27 -1.68 5.45 -6.38
CA ALA A 27 -2.53 4.97 -7.46
C ALA A 27 -4.04 5.08 -7.17
N GLY A 28 -4.42 5.00 -5.89
CA GLY A 28 -5.81 5.05 -5.44
C GLY A 28 -5.93 4.69 -3.96
N GLU A 29 -7.14 4.84 -3.42
CA GLU A 29 -7.53 4.36 -2.10
C GLU A 29 -8.21 2.97 -2.18
N THR A 30 -8.62 2.52 -3.38
CA THR A 30 -9.23 1.20 -3.60
C THR A 30 -8.44 0.30 -4.55
N ILE A 31 -8.76 -1.00 -4.54
CA ILE A 31 -8.13 -1.99 -5.41
C ILE A 31 -8.46 -1.68 -6.88
N GLU A 32 -9.69 -1.25 -7.17
CA GLU A 32 -10.15 -0.91 -8.53
C GLU A 32 -9.38 0.28 -9.12
N GLU A 33 -9.11 1.30 -8.31
CA GLU A 33 -8.29 2.44 -8.72
C GLU A 33 -6.83 2.01 -8.99
N GLY A 34 -6.27 1.16 -8.12
CA GLY A 34 -4.95 0.57 -8.31
C GLY A 34 -4.84 -0.28 -9.58
N LEU A 35 -5.87 -1.09 -9.87
CA LEU A 35 -5.97 -1.89 -11.09
C LEU A 35 -6.03 -1.01 -12.34
N LEU A 36 -6.85 0.03 -12.32
CA LEU A 36 -6.98 0.97 -13.44
C LEU A 36 -5.64 1.64 -13.74
N ALA A 37 -4.98 2.20 -12.72
CA ALA A 37 -3.67 2.82 -12.87
C ALA A 37 -2.63 1.83 -13.42
N SER A 38 -2.64 0.59 -12.93
CA SER A 38 -1.69 -0.45 -13.36
C SER A 38 -1.91 -0.88 -14.81
N LYS A 39 -3.18 -1.05 -15.23
CA LYS A 39 -3.51 -1.39 -16.61
C LYS A 39 -3.13 -0.28 -17.59
N LEU A 40 -3.32 0.98 -17.22
CA LEU A 40 -2.90 2.12 -18.04
C LEU A 40 -1.38 2.14 -18.26
N LEU A 41 -0.59 1.79 -17.24
CA LEU A 41 0.86 1.65 -17.36
C LEU A 41 1.25 0.43 -18.21
N ASN A 42 0.61 -0.71 -18.00
CA ASN A 42 0.85 -1.91 -18.81
C ASN A 42 0.53 -1.71 -20.30
N GLN A 43 -0.51 -0.92 -20.63
CA GLN A 43 -0.81 -0.53 -22.02
C GLN A 43 0.34 0.26 -22.68
N GLN A 44 1.18 0.89 -21.88
CA GLN A 44 2.39 1.60 -22.32
C GLN A 44 3.65 0.70 -22.26
N ASN A 45 3.48 -0.61 -22.06
CA ASN A 45 4.56 -1.59 -21.84
C ASN A 45 5.43 -1.29 -20.60
N ILE A 46 4.85 -0.66 -19.58
CA ILE A 46 5.51 -0.41 -18.29
C ILE A 46 5.00 -1.45 -17.29
N GLU A 47 5.90 -2.25 -16.74
CA GLU A 47 5.59 -3.15 -15.62
C GLU A 47 5.46 -2.36 -14.31
N VAL A 48 4.57 -2.83 -13.45
CA VAL A 48 4.30 -2.16 -12.15
C VAL A 48 4.85 -2.97 -10.99
N THR A 49 5.07 -2.29 -9.86
CA THR A 49 5.21 -2.97 -8.56
C THR A 49 4.14 -2.40 -7.64
N VAL A 50 3.22 -3.25 -7.23
CA VAL A 50 2.05 -2.89 -6.43
C VAL A 50 2.42 -2.97 -4.95
N ASP A 51 2.18 -1.90 -4.22
CA ASP A 51 2.45 -1.80 -2.79
C ASP A 51 1.19 -1.38 -2.05
N LEU A 52 0.80 -2.15 -1.03
CA LEU A 52 -0.24 -1.74 -0.10
C LEU A 52 0.37 -0.74 0.90
N LEU A 53 -0.19 0.46 0.94
CA LEU A 53 0.19 1.46 1.93
C LEU A 53 -0.37 1.08 3.30
N GLY A 54 0.51 1.11 4.29
CA GLY A 54 0.23 0.76 5.68
C GLY A 54 1.50 0.97 6.51
N GLU A 55 1.30 1.18 7.82
CA GLU A 55 2.39 1.41 8.77
C GLU A 55 2.63 0.17 9.64
N PHE A 56 3.30 0.38 10.77
CA PHE A 56 3.54 -0.64 11.79
C PHE A 56 2.21 -1.07 12.42
N ILE A 57 2.08 -2.38 12.67
CA ILE A 57 0.96 -2.95 13.43
C ILE A 57 1.32 -2.99 14.91
N GLU A 58 0.31 -2.97 15.77
CA GLU A 58 0.47 -3.10 17.24
C GLU A 58 0.06 -4.49 17.73
N THR A 59 -0.72 -5.23 16.95
CA THR A 59 -1.27 -6.55 17.29
C THR A 59 -1.09 -7.57 16.17
N LEU A 60 -1.11 -8.87 16.52
CA LEU A 60 -1.05 -9.94 15.51
C LEU A 60 -2.36 -10.08 14.72
N ASP A 61 -3.50 -9.63 15.25
CA ASP A 61 -4.77 -9.64 14.53
C ASP A 61 -4.74 -8.70 13.31
N GLU A 62 -4.04 -7.57 13.43
CA GLU A 62 -3.77 -6.67 12.30
C GLU A 62 -2.90 -7.35 11.23
N ALA A 63 -1.96 -8.22 11.61
CA ALA A 63 -1.19 -9.01 10.63
C ALA A 63 -2.10 -9.97 9.84
N VAL A 64 -3.06 -10.62 10.51
CA VAL A 64 -4.07 -11.46 9.84
C VAL A 64 -4.87 -10.64 8.84
N ALA A 65 -5.37 -9.46 9.25
CA ALA A 65 -6.14 -8.57 8.39
C ALA A 65 -5.32 -8.09 7.17
N ASN A 66 -4.06 -7.71 7.40
CA ASN A 66 -3.13 -7.32 6.33
C ASN A 66 -2.92 -8.46 5.34
N LYS A 67 -2.69 -9.69 5.82
CA LYS A 67 -2.55 -10.87 4.96
C LYS A 67 -3.76 -11.05 4.06
N GLU A 68 -4.98 -10.96 4.60
CA GLU A 68 -6.20 -11.08 3.79
C GLU A 68 -6.32 -9.95 2.74
N HIS A 69 -5.90 -8.72 3.06
CA HIS A 69 -5.87 -7.62 2.10
C HIS A 69 -4.85 -7.85 0.97
N TYR A 70 -3.64 -8.29 1.33
CA TYR A 70 -2.60 -8.65 0.37
C TYR A 70 -3.06 -9.75 -0.58
N LEU A 71 -3.67 -10.81 -0.06
CA LEU A 71 -4.19 -11.91 -0.87
C LEU A 71 -5.27 -11.44 -1.85
N LYS A 72 -6.20 -10.58 -1.42
CA LYS A 72 -7.21 -9.99 -2.31
C LYS A 72 -6.60 -9.16 -3.44
N ILE A 73 -5.58 -8.34 -3.13
CA ILE A 73 -4.86 -7.56 -4.14
C ILE A 73 -4.18 -8.50 -5.14
N VAL A 74 -3.43 -9.49 -4.65
CA VAL A 74 -2.72 -10.45 -5.51
C VAL A 74 -3.70 -11.20 -6.41
N GLU A 75 -4.81 -11.69 -5.84
CA GLU A 75 -5.86 -12.40 -6.57
C GLU A 75 -6.44 -11.53 -7.68
N GLN A 76 -6.95 -10.34 -7.35
CA GLN A 76 -7.59 -9.47 -8.34
C GLN A 76 -6.62 -9.01 -9.43
N PHE A 77 -5.39 -8.62 -9.07
CA PHE A 77 -4.38 -8.20 -10.05
C PHE A 77 -3.95 -9.34 -10.97
N THR A 78 -3.86 -10.57 -10.44
CA THR A 78 -3.53 -11.75 -11.24
C THR A 78 -4.68 -12.12 -12.19
N LEU A 79 -5.92 -12.12 -11.71
CA LEU A 79 -7.12 -12.37 -12.52
C LEU A 79 -7.25 -11.37 -13.68
N GLU A 80 -6.95 -10.11 -13.40
CA GLU A 80 -6.98 -9.02 -14.38
C GLU A 80 -5.72 -8.94 -15.25
N GLN A 81 -4.80 -9.91 -15.11
CA GLN A 81 -3.59 -10.09 -15.90
C GLN A 81 -2.64 -8.89 -15.90
N VAL A 82 -2.59 -8.16 -14.78
CA VAL A 82 -1.62 -7.06 -14.60
C VAL A 82 -0.20 -7.62 -14.69
N LYS A 83 0.66 -6.97 -15.49
CA LYS A 83 2.08 -7.27 -15.62
C LYS A 83 2.88 -6.49 -14.59
N GLY A 84 3.46 -7.21 -13.64
CA GLY A 84 4.21 -6.59 -12.56
C GLY A 84 4.48 -7.53 -11.39
N ASN A 85 4.85 -6.92 -10.27
CA ASN A 85 5.24 -7.57 -9.03
C ASN A 85 4.46 -6.98 -7.84
N PHE A 86 4.55 -7.62 -6.69
CA PHE A 86 3.98 -7.12 -5.43
C PHE A 86 5.10 -6.89 -4.41
N SER A 87 5.05 -5.75 -3.73
CA SER A 87 5.91 -5.44 -2.58
C SER A 87 5.17 -5.75 -1.29
N LEU A 88 5.84 -6.40 -0.35
CA LEU A 88 5.31 -6.64 0.99
C LEU A 88 6.27 -6.10 2.05
N LYS A 89 5.72 -5.68 3.19
CA LYS A 89 6.50 -5.18 4.33
C LYS A 89 6.39 -6.18 5.49
N PRO A 90 7.44 -6.93 5.86
CA PRO A 90 7.36 -7.92 6.95
C PRO A 90 6.87 -7.35 8.29
N THR A 91 7.08 -6.05 8.52
CA THR A 91 6.55 -5.36 9.71
C THR A 91 5.03 -5.31 9.76
N MET A 92 4.34 -5.33 8.61
CA MET A 92 2.88 -5.46 8.52
C MET A 92 2.38 -6.88 8.84
N PHE A 93 3.30 -7.85 8.96
CA PHE A 93 3.03 -9.24 9.31
C PHE A 93 3.58 -9.60 10.71
N GLY A 94 3.94 -8.59 11.52
CA GLY A 94 4.34 -8.81 12.91
C GLY A 94 5.83 -9.04 13.13
N LEU A 95 6.70 -8.74 12.16
CA LEU A 95 8.16 -8.88 12.34
C LEU A 95 8.69 -8.19 13.61
N LEU A 96 8.08 -7.07 14.01
CA LEU A 96 8.49 -6.30 15.20
C LEU A 96 7.81 -6.77 16.49
N ILE A 97 6.80 -7.64 16.41
CA ILE A 97 6.05 -8.19 17.56
C ILE A 97 6.57 -9.60 17.87
N ASP A 98 6.46 -10.51 16.90
CA ASP A 98 6.87 -11.90 16.99
C ASP A 98 7.36 -12.36 15.60
N LYS A 99 8.66 -12.62 15.50
CA LYS A 99 9.31 -13.03 14.25
C LYS A 99 8.85 -14.40 13.77
N ASP A 100 8.57 -15.32 14.69
CA ASP A 100 8.11 -16.67 14.34
C ASP A 100 6.66 -16.62 13.87
N ALA A 101 5.83 -15.75 14.46
CA ALA A 101 4.49 -15.48 13.94
C ALA A 101 4.55 -14.85 12.54
N CYS A 102 5.42 -13.87 12.34
CA CYS A 102 5.64 -13.25 11.03
C CYS A 102 6.03 -14.26 9.94
N TYR A 103 6.86 -15.24 10.27
CA TYR A 103 7.30 -16.25 9.31
C TYR A 103 6.19 -17.24 8.91
N ARG A 104 5.15 -17.40 9.72
CA ARG A 104 4.03 -18.32 9.46
C ARG A 104 2.91 -17.74 8.58
N TYR A 105 2.91 -16.43 8.35
CA TYR A 105 1.95 -15.76 7.47
C TYR A 105 2.35 -15.89 6.00
#